data_AF-A0A1G7M7T7-F1
#
_entry.id   AF-A0A1G7M7T7-F1
#
_cell.length_a   1.000
_cell.length_b   1.000
_cell.length_c   1.000
_cell.angle_alpha   90.00
_cell.angle_beta   90.00
_cell.angle_gamma   90.00
#
_symmetry.space_group_name_H-M   'P 1'
#
loop_
_entity.id
_entity.type
_entity.pdbx_description
1 polymer ?
#
loop_
_entity_poly.entity_id
_entity_poly.type
_entity_poly.pdbx_seq_one_letter_code
_entity_poly.pdbx_strand_id
1 'polypeptide(L)'
;MNTLLHIGILAISLLGFLALALASERYGEHLSGRQPSPRAQLLARIAGWLLLAVALAWGITELNAGIGIAMWLGWLSVAALVLVFSFPKWPWQPPAREKPDRIPRLPAAGTVPVPRVRRVVAALLLVATGSVFAYSLARVEPQLLKRPDAVRGKIGPWEFTLAEAHREAPELMAMDIPFKEFRIRFCETCDLEIRQVLIKVNKPRNERTTGMAFFGARWERKAEIPLPSTINADSELWLTVVGKDGSVHQQAVRLVLVSPSTVEWFNQHKEQ
;
A
#
# COMPACT_ATOMS: atom_id res chain seq x y z
N MET A 1 -17.96 0.32 -7.33
CA MET A 1 -17.07 0.35 -8.52
C MET A 1 -15.90 -0.64 -8.41
N ASN A 2 -15.23 -0.76 -7.25
CA ASN A 2 -13.95 -1.52 -7.14
C ASN A 2 -14.04 -3.03 -7.37
N THR A 3 -15.17 -3.68 -7.06
CA THR A 3 -15.31 -5.15 -7.24
C THR A 3 -15.23 -5.59 -8.70
N LEU A 4 -15.85 -4.85 -9.61
CA LEU A 4 -15.77 -5.09 -11.05
C LEU A 4 -14.33 -4.99 -11.57
N LEU A 5 -13.58 -4.01 -11.08
CA LEU A 5 -12.18 -3.83 -11.41
C LEU A 5 -11.33 -5.03 -10.97
N HIS A 6 -11.52 -5.51 -9.74
CA HIS A 6 -10.80 -6.69 -9.23
C HIS A 6 -11.11 -7.95 -10.06
N ILE A 7 -12.38 -8.18 -10.37
CA ILE A 7 -12.81 -9.33 -11.18
C ILE A 7 -12.25 -9.21 -12.61
N GLY A 8 -12.26 -8.02 -13.19
CA GLY A 8 -11.73 -7.75 -14.53
C GLY A 8 -10.23 -8.04 -14.62
N ILE A 9 -9.43 -7.51 -13.68
CA ILE A 9 -7.98 -7.73 -13.64
C ILE A 9 -7.67 -9.23 -13.44
N LEU A 10 -8.41 -9.91 -12.56
CA LEU A 10 -8.25 -11.35 -12.37
C LEU A 10 -8.57 -12.13 -13.65
N ALA A 11 -9.69 -11.83 -14.30
CA ALA A 11 -10.11 -12.52 -15.53
C ALA A 11 -9.11 -12.34 -16.67
N ILE A 12 -8.63 -11.12 -16.90
CA ILE A 12 -7.62 -10.83 -17.93
C ILE A 12 -6.29 -11.52 -17.60
N SER A 13 -5.90 -11.53 -16.33
CA SER A 13 -4.67 -12.22 -15.89
C SER A 13 -4.77 -13.74 -16.08
N LEU A 14 -5.93 -14.34 -15.79
CA LEU A 14 -6.19 -15.75 -16.01
C LEU A 14 -6.10 -16.11 -17.50
N LEU A 15 -6.70 -15.29 -18.38
CA LEU A 15 -6.62 -15.45 -19.83
C LEU A 15 -5.16 -15.31 -20.33
N GLY A 16 -4.41 -14.35 -19.78
CA GLY A 16 -2.99 -14.17 -20.09
C GLY A 16 -2.15 -15.40 -19.75
N PHE A 17 -2.36 -15.99 -18.56
CA PHE A 17 -1.68 -17.23 -18.19
C PHE A 17 -2.14 -18.45 -18.99
N LEU A 18 -3.42 -18.56 -19.33
CA LEU A 18 -3.92 -19.62 -20.22
C LEU A 18 -3.27 -19.54 -21.61
N ALA A 19 -3.15 -18.33 -22.17
CA ALA A 19 -2.47 -18.11 -23.45
C ALA A 19 -0.98 -18.46 -23.37
N LEU A 20 -0.28 -18.11 -22.28
CA LEU A 20 1.11 -18.51 -22.05
C LEU A 20 1.26 -20.03 -21.85
N ALA A 21 0.30 -20.69 -21.20
CA ALA A 21 0.30 -22.14 -21.03
C ALA A 21 0.15 -22.85 -22.39
N LEU A 22 -0.75 -22.36 -23.24
CA LEU A 22 -0.93 -22.83 -24.62
C LEU A 22 0.31 -22.61 -25.50
N ALA A 23 1.09 -21.57 -25.22
CA ALA A 23 2.33 -21.29 -25.92
C ALA A 23 3.48 -22.23 -25.57
N SER A 24 3.37 -23.03 -24.49
CA SER A 24 4.41 -23.99 -24.13
C SER A 24 4.24 -25.29 -24.93
N GLU A 25 5.34 -25.82 -25.47
CA GLU A 25 5.31 -27.06 -26.27
C GLU A 25 4.71 -28.23 -25.48
N ARG A 26 5.03 -28.32 -24.18
CA ARG A 26 4.57 -29.41 -23.33
C ARG A 26 3.10 -29.25 -22.93
N TYR A 27 2.65 -28.09 -22.46
CA TYR A 27 1.27 -27.94 -21.99
C TYR A 27 0.28 -27.58 -23.11
N GLY A 28 0.75 -27.01 -24.22
CA GLY A 28 -0.07 -26.68 -25.38
C GLY A 28 -0.72 -27.91 -26.01
N GLU A 29 0.02 -29.01 -26.16
CA GLU A 29 -0.55 -30.29 -26.62
C GLU A 29 -1.62 -30.83 -25.66
N HIS A 30 -1.40 -30.70 -24.34
CA HIS A 30 -2.33 -31.20 -23.31
C HIS A 30 -3.62 -30.37 -23.23
N LEU A 31 -3.53 -29.07 -23.48
CA LEU A 31 -4.67 -28.15 -23.41
C LEU A 31 -5.48 -28.09 -24.69
N SER A 32 -4.85 -28.27 -25.85
CA SER A 32 -5.52 -28.10 -27.16
C SER A 32 -5.85 -29.42 -27.87
N GLY A 33 -5.35 -30.56 -27.37
CA GLY A 33 -5.60 -31.89 -27.95
C GLY A 33 -5.02 -32.06 -29.37
N ARG A 34 -4.27 -31.07 -29.87
CA ARG A 34 -3.63 -31.03 -31.20
C ARG A 34 -2.22 -30.47 -31.02
N GLN A 35 -1.30 -30.79 -31.94
CA GLN A 35 0.02 -30.16 -31.92
C GLN A 35 -0.09 -28.70 -32.35
N PRO A 36 0.16 -27.72 -31.47
CA PRO A 36 0.04 -26.31 -31.84
C PRO A 36 1.19 -25.93 -32.78
N SER A 37 0.87 -25.31 -33.91
CA SER A 37 1.87 -24.87 -34.88
C SER A 37 2.83 -23.83 -34.26
N PRO A 38 4.10 -23.75 -34.70
CA PRO A 38 5.08 -22.80 -34.13
C PRO A 38 4.62 -21.33 -34.19
N ARG A 39 3.89 -20.96 -35.24
CA ARG A 39 3.29 -19.62 -35.39
C ARG A 39 2.16 -19.38 -34.39
N ALA A 40 1.31 -20.37 -34.15
CA ALA A 40 0.23 -20.26 -33.16
C ALA A 40 0.80 -20.13 -31.74
N GLN A 41 1.88 -20.85 -31.42
CA GLN A 41 2.56 -20.72 -30.13
C GLN A 41 3.15 -19.32 -29.94
N LEU A 42 3.79 -18.76 -30.97
CA LEU A 42 4.32 -17.40 -30.93
C LEU A 42 3.19 -16.37 -30.72
N LEU A 43 2.09 -16.49 -31.47
CA LEU A 43 0.92 -15.61 -31.33
C LEU A 43 0.30 -15.71 -29.93
N ALA A 44 0.17 -16.93 -29.39
CA ALA A 44 -0.33 -17.16 -28.04
C ALA A 44 0.59 -16.53 -26.97
N ARG A 45 1.92 -16.59 -27.18
CA ARG A 45 2.90 -15.98 -26.28
C ARG A 45 2.79 -14.45 -26.29
N ILE A 46 2.70 -13.85 -27.48
CA ILE A 46 2.53 -12.41 -27.63
C ILE A 46 1.19 -11.97 -26.99
N ALA A 47 0.10 -12.67 -27.31
CA ALA A 47 -1.21 -12.39 -26.74
C ALA A 47 -1.22 -12.50 -25.21
N GLY A 48 -0.58 -13.53 -24.65
CA GLY A 48 -0.48 -13.72 -23.20
C GLY A 48 0.24 -12.56 -22.51
N TRP A 49 1.40 -12.15 -23.02
CA TRP A 49 2.12 -10.99 -22.47
C TRP A 49 1.36 -9.67 -22.65
N LEU A 50 0.69 -9.46 -23.78
CA LEU A 50 -0.14 -8.28 -24.01
C LEU A 50 -1.31 -8.22 -23.01
N LEU A 51 -2.00 -9.32 -22.76
CA LEU A 51 -3.09 -9.39 -21.78
C LEU A 51 -2.60 -9.06 -20.37
N LEU A 52 -1.44 -9.60 -19.97
CA LEU A 52 -0.83 -9.29 -18.67
C LEU A 52 -0.44 -7.81 -18.56
N ALA A 53 0.10 -7.22 -19.63
CA ALA A 53 0.44 -5.80 -19.68
C ALA A 53 -0.80 -4.90 -19.63
N VAL A 54 -1.90 -5.27 -20.31
CA VAL A 54 -3.18 -4.55 -20.26
C VAL A 54 -3.77 -4.61 -18.84
N ALA A 55 -3.74 -5.78 -18.18
CA ALA A 55 -4.21 -5.91 -16.80
C ALA A 55 -3.40 -5.03 -15.83
N LEU A 56 -2.08 -4.94 -16.03
CA LEU A 56 -1.21 -4.07 -15.24
C LEU A 56 -1.51 -2.59 -15.49
N ALA A 57 -1.59 -2.18 -16.75
CA ALA A 57 -1.88 -0.79 -17.12
C ALA A 57 -3.21 -0.32 -16.52
N TRP A 58 -4.25 -1.17 -16.58
CA TRP A 58 -5.55 -0.88 -15.98
C TRP A 58 -5.45 -0.73 -14.46
N GLY A 59 -4.70 -1.61 -13.78
CA GLY A 59 -4.46 -1.48 -12.34
C GLY A 59 -3.77 -0.16 -11.96
N ILE A 60 -2.80 0.29 -12.77
CA ILE A 60 -2.05 1.53 -12.53
C ILE A 60 -2.93 2.76 -12.77
N THR A 61 -3.74 2.79 -13.83
CA THR A 61 -4.58 3.95 -14.17
C THR A 61 -5.66 4.22 -13.13
N GLU A 62 -6.15 3.18 -12.44
CA GLU A 62 -7.27 3.28 -11.50
C GLU A 62 -6.81 3.43 -10.03
N LEU A 63 -5.69 2.82 -9.64
CA LEU A 63 -5.26 2.74 -8.24
C LEU A 63 -3.92 3.44 -7.97
N ASN A 64 -3.33 4.12 -8.96
CA ASN A 64 -1.95 4.61 -8.98
C ASN A 64 -0.91 3.47 -8.98
N ALA A 65 0.33 3.79 -9.38
CA ALA A 65 1.36 2.79 -9.64
C ALA A 65 1.64 1.85 -8.45
N GLY A 66 1.81 2.38 -7.23
CA GLY A 66 2.16 1.57 -6.06
C GLY A 66 1.10 0.53 -5.70
N ILE A 67 -0.16 0.95 -5.57
CA ILE A 67 -1.27 0.06 -5.20
C ILE A 67 -1.62 -0.86 -6.37
N GLY A 68 -1.65 -0.33 -7.59
CA GLY A 68 -1.95 -1.08 -8.81
C GLY A 68 -0.99 -2.24 -9.06
N ILE A 69 0.33 -2.01 -8.95
CA ILE A 69 1.35 -3.06 -9.12
C ILE A 69 1.22 -4.14 -8.04
N ALA A 70 1.12 -3.74 -6.77
CA ALA A 70 1.03 -4.69 -5.65
C ALA A 70 -0.23 -5.57 -5.77
N MET A 71 -1.35 -4.96 -6.11
CA MET A 71 -2.62 -5.67 -6.31
C MET A 71 -2.55 -6.61 -7.53
N TRP A 72 -1.97 -6.16 -8.64
CA TRP A 72 -1.80 -6.99 -9.85
C TRP A 72 -0.96 -8.25 -9.54
N LEU A 73 0.17 -8.11 -8.83
CA LEU A 73 1.00 -9.25 -8.38
C LEU A 73 0.21 -10.24 -7.50
N GLY A 74 -0.66 -9.72 -6.63
CA GLY A 74 -1.56 -10.54 -5.82
C GLY A 74 -2.51 -11.38 -6.69
N TRP A 75 -3.15 -10.76 -7.68
CA TRP A 75 -4.07 -11.48 -8.58
C TRP A 75 -3.35 -12.44 -9.54
N LEU A 76 -2.10 -12.16 -9.95
CA LEU A 76 -1.30 -13.11 -10.72
C LEU A 76 -1.09 -14.42 -9.94
N SER A 77 -0.83 -14.32 -8.63
CA SER A 77 -0.64 -15.49 -7.77
C SER A 77 -1.91 -16.33 -7.66
N VAL A 78 -3.07 -15.68 -7.50
CA VAL A 78 -4.37 -16.35 -7.47
C VAL A 78 -4.68 -17.01 -8.82
N ALA A 79 -4.47 -16.31 -9.93
CA ALA A 79 -4.69 -16.86 -11.28
C ALA A 79 -3.81 -18.08 -11.54
N ALA A 80 -2.53 -18.02 -11.18
CA ALA A 80 -1.61 -19.14 -11.29
C ALA A 80 -2.06 -20.34 -10.46
N LEU A 81 -2.47 -20.12 -9.20
CA LEU A 81 -2.99 -21.19 -8.34
C LEU A 81 -4.24 -21.85 -8.93
N VAL A 82 -5.18 -21.06 -9.44
CA VAL A 82 -6.38 -21.58 -10.11
C VAL A 82 -6.00 -22.52 -11.24
N LEU A 83 -5.05 -22.13 -12.09
CA LEU A 83 -4.59 -22.98 -13.20
C LEU A 83 -3.86 -24.23 -12.71
N VAL A 84 -2.97 -24.12 -11.72
CA VAL A 84 -2.25 -25.26 -11.13
C VAL A 84 -3.20 -26.31 -10.57
N PHE A 85 -4.30 -25.91 -9.92
CA PHE A 85 -5.29 -26.85 -9.39
C PHE A 85 -6.30 -27.34 -10.42
N SER A 86 -6.52 -26.58 -11.50
CA SER A 86 -7.47 -26.93 -12.56
C SER A 86 -6.86 -27.86 -13.62
N PHE A 87 -5.58 -27.67 -13.96
CA PHE A 87 -4.88 -28.47 -14.97
C PHE A 87 -4.90 -29.99 -14.69
N PRO A 88 -4.69 -30.47 -13.44
CA PRO A 88 -4.87 -31.89 -13.07
C PRO A 88 -6.23 -32.49 -13.42
N LYS A 89 -7.28 -31.66 -13.54
CA LYS A 89 -8.65 -32.10 -13.79
C LYS A 89 -9.09 -31.89 -15.25
N TRP A 90 -8.16 -31.54 -16.13
CA TRP A 90 -8.47 -31.21 -17.53
C TRP A 90 -8.88 -32.48 -18.32
N PRO A 91 -9.90 -32.41 -19.20
CA PRO A 91 -10.46 -33.60 -19.85
C PRO A 91 -9.49 -34.35 -20.78
N TRP A 92 -8.44 -33.68 -21.26
CA TRP A 92 -7.47 -34.23 -22.23
C TRP A 92 -6.12 -34.57 -21.61
N GLN A 93 -6.09 -34.94 -20.33
CA GLN A 93 -4.87 -35.47 -19.72
C GLN A 93 -4.51 -36.84 -20.32
N PRO A 94 -3.24 -37.09 -20.66
CA PRO A 94 -2.81 -38.43 -21.07
C PRO A 94 -3.02 -39.41 -19.90
N PRO A 95 -3.28 -40.69 -20.20
CA PRO A 95 -3.31 -41.72 -19.17
C PRO A 95 -2.01 -41.65 -18.37
N ALA A 96 -2.12 -41.69 -17.04
CA ALA A 96 -0.96 -41.64 -16.15
C ALA A 96 0.06 -42.66 -16.66
N ARG A 97 1.25 -42.19 -17.06
CA ARG A 97 2.29 -43.01 -17.69
C ARG A 97 2.41 -44.30 -16.91
N GLU A 98 2.02 -45.40 -17.55
CA GLU A 98 2.03 -46.73 -16.93
C GLU A 98 3.46 -46.94 -16.45
N LYS A 99 3.62 -47.04 -15.13
CA LYS A 99 4.94 -47.27 -14.54
C LYS A 99 5.41 -48.58 -15.16
N PRO A 100 6.57 -48.63 -15.84
CA PRO A 100 7.08 -49.88 -16.36
C PRO A 100 7.05 -50.89 -15.24
N ASP A 101 6.56 -52.10 -15.54
CA ASP A 101 6.41 -53.18 -14.57
C ASP A 101 7.68 -53.22 -13.74
N ARG A 102 7.51 -52.85 -12.48
CA ARG A 102 8.64 -52.61 -11.59
C ARG A 102 9.21 -54.00 -11.38
N ILE A 103 10.33 -54.31 -12.06
CA ILE A 103 11.15 -55.50 -11.77
C ILE A 103 11.14 -55.65 -10.25
N PRO A 104 10.70 -56.80 -9.69
CA PRO A 104 10.54 -56.95 -8.25
C PRO A 104 11.84 -56.55 -7.57
N ARG A 105 11.87 -55.32 -7.08
CA ARG A 105 13.03 -54.79 -6.40
C ARG A 105 13.01 -55.55 -5.09
N LEU A 106 14.03 -56.39 -4.85
CA LEU A 106 14.28 -56.96 -3.52
C LEU A 106 14.00 -55.87 -2.50
N PRO A 107 13.25 -56.18 -1.42
CA PRO A 107 12.64 -55.19 -0.55
C PRO A 107 13.65 -54.09 -0.26
N ALA A 108 13.46 -52.94 -0.91
CA ALA A 108 14.32 -51.81 -0.70
C ALA A 108 14.08 -51.41 0.76
N ALA A 109 15.07 -51.69 1.60
CA ALA A 109 15.07 -51.31 2.99
C ALA A 109 14.72 -49.81 3.05
N GLY A 110 13.59 -49.52 3.67
CA GLY A 110 13.08 -48.16 3.88
C GLY A 110 12.57 -47.50 2.60
N THR A 111 11.24 -47.49 2.45
CA THR A 111 10.64 -46.29 1.87
C THR A 111 10.95 -45.16 2.85
N VAL A 112 11.88 -44.26 2.50
CA VAL A 112 12.11 -43.05 3.30
C VAL A 112 10.83 -42.24 3.19
N PRO A 113 10.05 -42.08 4.28
CA PRO A 113 8.86 -41.25 4.24
C PRO A 113 9.32 -39.84 3.87
N VAL A 114 8.68 -39.21 2.86
CA VAL A 114 8.86 -37.77 2.67
C VAL A 114 8.49 -37.14 4.01
N PRO A 115 9.45 -36.54 4.75
CA PRO A 115 9.27 -36.37 6.16
C PRO A 115 8.12 -35.39 6.36
N ARG A 116 7.12 -35.82 7.13
CA ARG A 116 5.98 -35.02 7.60
C ARG A 116 6.44 -33.61 8.02
N VAL A 117 7.65 -33.53 8.55
CA VAL A 117 8.45 -32.34 8.85
C VAL A 117 8.45 -31.29 7.74
N ARG A 118 8.70 -31.62 6.46
CA ARG A 118 8.77 -30.61 5.38
C ARG A 118 7.42 -29.94 5.11
N ARG A 119 6.32 -30.70 5.23
CA ARG A 119 4.95 -30.14 5.10
C ARG A 119 4.57 -29.31 6.33
N VAL A 120 4.96 -29.75 7.52
CA VAL A 120 4.75 -29.00 8.76
C VAL A 120 5.54 -27.70 8.75
N VAL A 121 6.81 -27.72 8.34
CA VAL A 121 7.65 -26.51 8.21
C VAL A 121 7.06 -25.55 7.18
N ALA A 122 6.62 -26.04 6.02
CA ALA A 122 5.97 -25.18 5.02
C ALA A 122 4.66 -24.56 5.53
N ALA A 123 3.84 -25.31 6.26
CA ALA A 123 2.61 -24.81 6.87
C ALA A 123 2.90 -23.76 7.96
N LEU A 124 3.90 -24.01 8.81
CA LEU A 124 4.34 -23.05 9.84
C LEU A 124 4.87 -21.76 9.22
N LEU A 125 5.66 -21.83 8.14
CA LEU A 125 6.14 -20.65 7.42
C LEU A 125 5.02 -19.84 6.77
N LEU A 126 4.00 -20.51 6.21
CA LEU A 126 2.81 -19.86 5.66
C LEU A 126 2.01 -19.14 6.75
N VAL A 127 1.77 -19.83 7.88
CA VAL A 127 1.07 -19.24 9.04
C VAL A 127 1.87 -18.07 9.62
N ALA A 128 3.18 -18.20 9.75
CA ALA A 128 4.06 -17.14 10.24
C ALA A 128 4.01 -15.91 9.32
N THR A 129 4.15 -16.11 8.01
CA THR A 129 4.05 -15.02 7.02
C THR A 129 2.68 -14.36 7.06
N GLY A 130 1.59 -15.14 7.09
CA GLY A 130 0.23 -14.61 7.19
C GLY A 130 0.00 -13.84 8.49
N SER A 131 0.56 -14.31 9.61
CA SER A 131 0.45 -13.66 10.92
C SER A 131 1.25 -12.36 10.98
N VAL A 132 2.47 -12.34 10.45
CA VAL A 132 3.30 -11.13 10.35
C VAL A 132 2.63 -10.10 9.44
N PHE A 133 2.07 -10.55 8.31
CA PHE A 133 1.35 -9.67 7.39
C PHE A 133 0.07 -9.11 8.03
N ALA A 134 -0.73 -9.93 8.71
CA ALA A 134 -1.92 -9.49 9.43
C ALA A 134 -1.59 -8.52 10.57
N TYR A 135 -0.52 -8.80 11.32
CA TYR A 135 -0.01 -7.93 12.36
C TYR A 135 0.50 -6.60 11.80
N SER A 136 1.24 -6.63 10.69
CA SER A 136 1.70 -5.44 9.98
C SER A 136 0.52 -4.60 9.48
N LEU A 137 -0.48 -5.23 8.85
CA LEU A 137 -1.72 -4.57 8.43
C LEU A 137 -2.49 -3.95 9.59
N ALA A 138 -2.55 -4.62 10.75
CA ALA A 138 -3.19 -4.09 11.95
C ALA A 138 -2.40 -2.91 12.56
N ARG A 139 -1.09 -2.81 12.28
CA ARG A 139 -0.21 -1.72 12.69
C ARG A 139 -0.10 -0.59 11.67
N VAL A 140 -0.50 -0.82 10.40
CA VAL A 140 -0.62 0.25 9.40
C VAL A 140 -1.72 1.16 9.90
N GLU A 141 -1.38 2.31 10.43
CA GLU A 141 -2.31 3.24 11.04
C GLU A 141 -3.23 3.87 9.97
N PRO A 142 -4.45 3.39 9.71
CA PRO A 142 -5.19 3.77 8.52
C PRO A 142 -6.00 5.06 8.72
N GLN A 143 -5.93 5.70 9.91
CA GLN A 143 -6.88 6.73 10.30
C GLN A 143 -6.30 7.74 11.31
N LEU A 144 -5.08 8.24 11.08
CA LEU A 144 -4.45 9.32 11.87
C LEU A 144 -5.43 10.46 12.24
N LEU A 145 -6.29 10.82 11.29
CA LEU A 145 -7.26 11.92 11.41
C LEU A 145 -8.62 11.50 12.02
N LYS A 146 -8.85 10.21 12.30
CA LYS A 146 -10.02 9.75 13.09
C LYS A 146 -9.66 9.41 14.53
N ARG A 147 -8.39 9.58 14.92
CA ARG A 147 -7.98 9.37 16.31
C ARG A 147 -8.73 10.37 17.23
N PRO A 148 -8.98 10.01 18.50
CA PRO A 148 -9.73 10.86 19.42
C PRO A 148 -9.01 12.17 19.79
N ASP A 149 -7.68 12.19 19.66
CA ASP A 149 -6.79 13.35 19.86
C ASP A 149 -6.68 14.25 18.61
N ALA A 150 -7.33 13.91 17.51
CA ALA A 150 -7.36 14.76 16.33
C ALA A 150 -8.19 16.02 16.61
N VAL A 151 -7.57 17.19 16.48
CA VAL A 151 -8.21 18.49 16.70
C VAL A 151 -9.04 18.86 15.48
N ARG A 152 -10.30 19.24 15.70
CA ARG A 152 -11.22 19.70 14.66
C ARG A 152 -11.51 21.18 14.84
N GLY A 153 -11.71 21.88 13.74
CA GLY A 153 -12.09 23.29 13.75
C GLY A 153 -12.35 23.84 12.37
N LYS A 154 -12.53 25.17 12.31
CA LYS A 154 -12.73 25.91 11.07
C LYS A 154 -11.61 26.92 10.83
N ILE A 155 -11.25 27.12 9.57
CA ILE A 155 -10.37 28.20 9.09
C ILE A 155 -11.05 28.87 7.92
N GLY A 156 -11.56 30.09 8.12
CA GLY A 156 -12.45 30.72 7.15
C GLY A 156 -13.70 29.84 6.90
N PRO A 157 -14.05 29.56 5.64
CA PRO A 157 -15.20 28.71 5.31
C PRO A 157 -14.92 27.20 5.43
N TRP A 158 -13.67 26.77 5.62
CA TRP A 158 -13.29 25.36 5.52
C TRP A 158 -13.14 24.68 6.88
N GLU A 159 -13.81 23.54 7.02
CA GLU A 159 -13.65 22.62 8.14
C GLU A 159 -12.36 21.81 7.98
N PHE A 160 -11.61 21.65 9.07
CA PHE A 160 -10.40 20.85 9.10
C PHE A 160 -10.34 19.89 10.29
N THR A 161 -9.51 18.87 10.12
CA THR A 161 -9.05 17.97 11.19
C THR A 161 -7.53 17.93 11.13
N LEU A 162 -6.86 18.11 12.27
CA LEU A 162 -5.40 18.16 12.41
C LEU A 162 -4.95 17.14 13.44
N ALA A 163 -3.88 16.40 13.16
CA ALA A 163 -3.24 15.48 14.11
C ALA A 163 -1.73 15.45 13.90
N GLU A 164 -0.98 15.11 14.95
CA GLU A 164 0.44 14.71 14.81
C GLU A 164 0.55 13.31 14.20
N ALA A 165 1.59 13.08 13.38
CA ALA A 165 1.84 11.77 12.77
C ALA A 165 2.32 10.74 13.80
N HIS A 166 3.30 11.13 14.61
CA HIS A 166 3.93 10.28 15.62
C HIS A 166 3.71 10.88 17.01
N ARG A 167 3.21 10.08 17.96
CA ARG A 167 2.97 10.53 19.36
C ARG A 167 4.23 10.58 20.21
N GLU A 168 5.31 10.00 19.71
CA GLU A 168 6.63 10.01 20.34
C GLU A 168 7.21 11.42 20.40
N ALA A 169 8.31 11.58 21.15
CA ALA A 169 9.06 12.83 21.20
C ALA A 169 9.47 13.32 19.80
N PRO A 170 9.75 14.63 19.63
CA PRO A 170 10.31 15.14 18.38
C PRO A 170 11.50 14.33 17.88
N GLU A 171 11.53 14.08 16.57
CA GLU A 171 12.67 13.41 15.95
C GLU A 171 13.81 14.41 15.78
N LEU A 172 15.01 14.04 16.19
CA LEU A 172 16.20 14.87 16.00
C LEU A 172 16.80 14.58 14.62
N MET A 173 16.86 15.60 13.78
CA MET A 173 17.52 15.53 12.48
C MET A 173 18.93 16.11 12.54
N ALA A 174 19.56 16.29 11.36
CA ALA A 174 20.89 16.88 11.26
C ALA A 174 21.01 18.18 12.07
N MET A 175 22.14 18.33 12.78
CA MET A 175 22.43 19.44 13.69
C MET A 175 21.52 19.50 14.94
N ASP A 176 21.00 18.36 15.40
CA ASP A 176 20.17 18.22 16.61
C ASP A 176 18.92 19.11 16.60
N ILE A 177 18.40 19.39 15.41
CA ILE A 177 17.18 20.19 15.24
C ILE A 177 15.98 19.26 15.42
N PRO A 178 15.05 19.52 16.36
CA PRO A 178 13.86 18.72 16.55
C PRO A 178 12.82 18.99 15.45
N PHE A 179 12.25 17.94 14.89
CA PHE A 179 11.21 17.98 13.88
C PHE A 179 9.95 17.24 14.32
N LYS A 180 8.83 17.61 13.71
CA LYS A 180 7.55 16.93 13.88
C LYS A 180 6.73 16.95 12.60
N GLU A 181 6.17 15.81 12.22
CA GLU A 181 5.19 15.70 11.14
C GLU A 181 3.76 15.89 11.66
N PHE A 182 3.01 16.76 11.00
CA PHE A 182 1.59 16.98 11.20
C PHE A 182 0.81 16.60 9.94
N ARG A 183 -0.40 16.06 10.13
CA ARG A 183 -1.35 15.81 9.06
C ARG A 183 -2.59 16.64 9.24
N ILE A 184 -3.06 17.22 8.15
CA ILE A 184 -4.30 17.98 8.09
C ILE A 184 -5.21 17.39 7.03
N ARG A 185 -6.50 17.38 7.33
CA ARG A 185 -7.54 17.07 6.37
C ARG A 185 -8.64 18.10 6.34
N PHE A 186 -9.08 18.43 5.14
CA PHE A 186 -10.26 19.27 4.89
C PHE A 186 -11.44 18.42 4.45
N CYS A 187 -12.63 19.02 4.45
CA CYS A 187 -13.80 18.38 3.85
C CYS A 187 -13.59 18.16 2.35
N GLU A 188 -14.19 17.10 1.77
CA GLU A 188 -13.93 16.70 0.37
C GLU A 188 -14.28 17.79 -0.64
N THR A 189 -15.33 18.57 -0.39
CA THR A 189 -15.73 19.71 -1.22
C THR A 189 -14.87 20.95 -0.97
N CYS A 190 -14.58 21.26 0.30
CA CYS A 190 -13.71 22.36 0.74
C CYS A 190 -12.35 22.32 0.05
N ASP A 191 -11.78 21.13 -0.08
CA ASP A 191 -10.44 20.92 -0.60
C ASP A 191 -10.26 21.45 -2.03
N LEU A 192 -11.33 21.45 -2.82
CA LEU A 192 -11.33 21.94 -4.20
C LEU A 192 -11.12 23.45 -4.30
N GLU A 193 -11.38 24.20 -3.24
CA GLU A 193 -11.25 25.65 -3.18
C GLU A 193 -9.89 26.10 -2.63
N ILE A 194 -9.13 25.17 -2.04
CA ILE A 194 -7.87 25.48 -1.36
C ILE A 194 -6.71 25.40 -2.36
N ARG A 195 -5.91 26.47 -2.40
CA ARG A 195 -4.67 26.53 -3.19
C ARG A 195 -3.47 26.04 -2.38
N GLN A 196 -3.35 26.48 -1.15
CA GLN A 196 -2.20 26.16 -0.29
C GLN A 196 -2.59 26.19 1.19
N VAL A 197 -1.95 25.34 1.98
CA VAL A 197 -2.05 25.34 3.43
C VAL A 197 -0.64 25.39 4.00
N LEU A 198 -0.43 26.25 4.99
CA LEU A 198 0.86 26.43 5.66
C LEU A 198 0.70 26.29 7.17
N ILE A 199 1.76 25.85 7.83
CA ILE A 199 1.86 25.70 9.27
C ILE A 199 3.14 26.33 9.80
N LYS A 200 3.03 27.01 10.93
CA LYS A 200 4.14 27.58 11.68
C LYS A 200 3.92 27.43 13.18
N VAL A 201 4.99 27.24 13.93
CA VAL A 201 4.96 27.44 15.39
C VAL A 201 4.92 28.93 15.69
N ASN A 202 3.91 29.33 16.47
CA ASN A 202 3.56 30.70 16.85
C ASN A 202 3.25 31.62 15.66
N LYS A 203 2.68 32.79 15.97
CA LYS A 203 2.23 33.74 14.96
C LYS A 203 3.38 34.19 14.04
N PRO A 204 3.21 34.15 12.70
CA PRO A 204 4.17 34.72 11.77
C PRO A 204 4.36 36.22 12.02
N ARG A 205 5.60 36.72 11.97
CA ARG A 205 5.89 38.16 12.12
C ARG A 205 5.55 38.97 10.87
N ASN A 206 5.47 38.32 9.71
CA ASN A 206 5.07 38.92 8.44
C ASN A 206 4.44 37.87 7.50
N GLU A 207 3.74 38.34 6.46
CA GLU A 207 3.09 37.50 5.44
C GLU A 207 4.05 36.67 4.56
N ARG A 208 5.36 36.97 4.62
CA ARG A 208 6.41 36.23 3.89
C ARG A 208 6.99 35.05 4.68
N THR A 209 6.67 34.93 5.97
CA THR A 209 7.19 33.88 6.88
C THR A 209 6.09 32.97 7.39
N THR A 210 5.07 32.74 6.55
CA THR A 210 3.82 32.03 6.84
C THR A 210 3.98 30.55 7.21
N GLY A 211 5.18 30.00 7.06
CA GLY A 211 5.56 28.69 7.58
C GLY A 211 5.88 27.67 6.49
N MET A 212 5.83 26.40 6.86
CA MET A 212 6.04 25.27 5.94
C MET A 212 4.72 24.90 5.29
N ALA A 213 4.74 24.60 3.99
CA ALA A 213 3.55 24.17 3.28
C ALA A 213 3.22 22.70 3.62
N PHE A 214 1.93 22.40 3.69
CA PHE A 214 1.46 21.02 3.64
C PHE A 214 1.49 20.50 2.20
N PHE A 215 2.01 19.29 2.03
CA PHE A 215 2.10 18.58 0.76
C PHE A 215 1.28 17.29 0.83
N GLY A 216 0.66 16.89 -0.28
CA GLY A 216 -0.17 15.69 -0.34
C GLY A 216 -1.19 15.76 -1.46
N ALA A 217 -1.79 14.62 -1.79
CA ALA A 217 -2.84 14.55 -2.78
C ALA A 217 -4.22 14.75 -2.12
N ARG A 218 -5.03 15.67 -2.69
CA ARG A 218 -6.42 15.94 -2.28
C ARG A 218 -6.53 16.44 -0.83
N TRP A 219 -7.56 15.97 -0.12
CA TRP A 219 -7.99 16.41 1.19
C TRP A 219 -7.12 15.95 2.34
N GLU A 220 -6.11 15.10 2.16
CA GLU A 220 -5.16 14.75 3.23
C GLU A 220 -3.77 15.22 2.83
N ARG A 221 -3.18 16.05 3.68
CA ARG A 221 -1.87 16.65 3.45
C ARG A 221 -1.01 16.53 4.70
N LYS A 222 0.30 16.53 4.52
CA LYS A 222 1.28 16.45 5.59
C LYS A 222 2.32 17.55 5.50
N ALA A 223 2.77 18.04 6.64
CA ALA A 223 3.85 19.00 6.76
C ALA A 223 4.78 18.53 7.88
N GLU A 224 6.07 18.53 7.59
CA GLU A 224 7.11 18.34 8.57
C GLU A 224 7.74 19.70 8.87
N ILE A 225 7.77 20.07 10.15
CA ILE A 225 8.23 21.39 10.58
C ILE A 225 9.37 21.27 11.59
N PRO A 226 10.39 22.14 11.48
CA PRO A 226 11.35 22.31 12.55
C PRO A 226 10.67 22.98 13.74
N LEU A 227 10.98 22.51 14.94
CA LEU A 227 10.42 22.99 16.19
C LEU A 227 11.40 23.97 16.85
N PRO A 228 11.05 25.25 17.03
CA PRO A 228 11.94 26.23 17.63
C PRO A 228 12.11 25.97 19.14
N SER A 229 13.29 26.27 19.68
CA SER A 229 13.61 26.15 21.12
C SER A 229 12.74 27.02 22.05
N THR A 230 11.98 27.96 21.49
CA THR A 230 11.05 28.82 22.22
C THR A 230 9.73 28.17 22.60
N ILE A 231 9.45 26.93 22.15
CA ILE A 231 8.22 26.20 22.46
C ILE A 231 7.99 26.10 23.98
N ASN A 232 6.75 26.33 24.39
CA ASN A 232 6.27 26.24 25.77
C ASN A 232 4.79 25.80 25.79
N ALA A 233 4.18 25.69 26.98
CA ALA A 233 2.80 25.26 27.16
C ALA A 233 1.73 26.17 26.49
N ASP A 234 2.10 27.42 26.22
CA ASP A 234 1.24 28.42 25.57
C ASP A 234 1.51 28.55 24.07
N SER A 235 2.44 27.76 23.52
CA SER A 235 2.77 27.81 22.10
C SER A 235 1.60 27.31 21.24
N GLU A 236 1.48 27.91 20.07
CA GLU A 236 0.38 27.65 19.13
C GLU A 236 0.93 27.16 17.79
N LEU A 237 0.16 26.33 17.10
CA LEU A 237 0.30 26.05 15.69
C LEU A 237 -0.57 27.03 14.91
N TRP A 238 0.09 27.93 14.20
CA TRP A 238 -0.55 28.87 13.28
C TRP A 238 -0.73 28.22 11.92
N LEU A 239 -1.98 28.00 11.56
CA LEU A 239 -2.40 27.49 10.26
C LEU A 239 -2.79 28.67 9.37
N THR A 240 -2.29 28.69 8.14
CA THR A 240 -2.71 29.66 7.12
C THR A 240 -3.22 28.91 5.90
N VAL A 241 -4.44 29.21 5.48
CA VAL A 241 -5.07 28.62 4.30
C VAL A 241 -5.27 29.72 3.26
N VAL A 242 -4.78 29.48 2.06
CA VAL A 242 -4.93 30.35 0.89
C VAL A 242 -5.91 29.70 -0.07
N GLY A 243 -7.03 30.37 -0.32
CA GLY A 243 -8.02 29.97 -1.31
C GLY A 243 -7.52 30.17 -2.74
N LYS A 244 -8.12 29.45 -3.70
CA LYS A 244 -7.87 29.64 -5.13
C LYS A 244 -8.35 31.00 -5.64
N ASP A 245 -9.31 31.60 -4.94
CA ASP A 245 -9.78 32.96 -5.12
C ASP A 245 -8.81 34.03 -4.58
N GLY A 246 -7.75 33.62 -3.87
CA GLY A 246 -6.77 34.51 -3.26
C GLY A 246 -7.12 34.94 -1.83
N SER A 247 -8.24 34.48 -1.26
CA SER A 247 -8.57 34.71 0.15
C SER A 247 -7.53 34.07 1.06
N VAL A 248 -7.20 34.73 2.17
CA VAL A 248 -6.25 34.22 3.17
C VAL A 248 -6.93 34.17 4.52
N HIS A 249 -6.96 32.98 5.11
CA HIS A 249 -7.55 32.75 6.43
C HIS A 249 -6.51 32.13 7.35
N GLN A 250 -6.44 32.62 8.59
CA GLN A 250 -5.50 32.15 9.59
C GLN A 250 -6.24 31.67 10.83
N GLN A 251 -5.72 30.62 11.46
CA GLN A 251 -6.24 30.09 12.71
C GLN A 251 -5.11 29.57 13.58
N ALA A 252 -5.21 29.84 14.88
CA ALA A 252 -4.30 29.31 15.87
C ALA A 252 -4.90 28.07 16.55
N VAL A 253 -4.09 27.03 16.73
CA VAL A 253 -4.43 25.84 17.50
C VAL A 253 -3.38 25.66 18.58
N ARG A 254 -3.78 25.54 19.85
CA ARG A 254 -2.82 25.31 20.93
C ARG A 254 -2.01 24.04 20.67
N LEU A 255 -0.68 24.15 20.72
CA LEU A 255 0.23 23.04 20.41
C LEU A 255 0.00 21.85 21.35
N VAL A 256 -0.25 22.11 22.64
CA VAL A 256 -0.51 21.09 23.65
C VAL A 256 -1.71 20.20 23.34
N LEU A 257 -2.70 20.69 22.57
CA LEU A 257 -3.87 19.90 22.19
C LEU A 257 -3.58 18.94 21.04
N VAL A 258 -2.60 19.26 20.20
CA VAL A 258 -2.26 18.49 18.98
C VAL A 258 -1.05 17.59 19.20
N SER A 259 -0.09 18.06 20.02
CA SER A 259 1.18 17.39 20.28
C SER A 259 1.63 17.61 21.73
N PRO A 260 0.96 16.98 22.71
CA PRO A 260 1.30 17.12 24.12
C PRO A 260 2.73 16.61 24.43
N SER A 261 3.16 15.53 23.79
CA SER A 261 4.50 14.95 23.99
C SER A 261 5.63 15.89 23.56
N THR A 262 5.41 16.70 22.53
CA THR A 262 6.37 17.72 22.11
C THR A 262 6.52 18.83 23.15
N VAL A 263 5.41 19.29 23.74
CA VAL A 263 5.46 20.30 24.82
C VAL A 263 6.20 19.74 26.04
N GLU A 264 5.89 18.49 26.42
CA GLU A 264 6.56 17.81 27.53
C GLU A 264 8.07 17.66 27.30
N TRP A 265 8.47 17.25 26.09
CA TRP A 265 9.88 17.12 25.72
C TRP A 265 10.64 18.44 25.86
N PHE A 266 10.09 19.55 25.38
CA PHE A 266 10.72 20.87 25.52
C PHE A 266 10.76 21.37 26.97
N ASN A 267 9.77 21.04 27.80
CA ASN A 267 9.82 21.39 29.21
C ASN A 267 10.97 20.67 29.93
N GLN A 268 11.15 19.36 29.67
CA GLN A 268 12.24 18.58 30.26
C GLN A 268 13.63 19.06 29.81
N HIS A 269 13.79 19.46 28.54
CA HIS A 269 15.07 19.93 28.00
C HIS A 269 15.40 21.38 28.36
N LYS A 270 14.45 22.15 28.91
CA LYS A 270 14.73 23.50 29.44
C LYS A 270 15.21 23.50 30.89
N GLU A 271 14.92 22.42 31.63
CA GLU A 271 15.31 22.26 33.03
C GLU A 271 16.73 21.69 33.18
N GLN A 272 17.38 21.33 32.08
CA GLN A 272 18.79 20.88 31.99
C GLN A 272 19.69 22.03 31.57
#